data_AF-A0A662JK72-F1
#
_entry.id   AF-A0A662JK72-F1
#
_cell.length_a   1.000
_cell.length_b   1.000
_cell.length_c   1.000
_cell.angle_alpha   90.00
_cell.angle_beta   90.00
_cell.angle_gamma   90.00
#
_symmetry.space_group_name_H-M   'P 1'
#
loop_
_entity.id
_entity.type
_entity.pdbx_description
1 polymer ?
#
loop_
_entity_poly.entity_id
_entity_poly.type
_entity_poly.pdbx_seq_one_letter_code
_entity_poly.pdbx_strand_id
1 'polypeptide(L)'
;MIEIFFIGTGASVPTKERGLPCIVLRRKGELLMFDCGEGSQRSFLLHGFGVNRPMKIFITHMHGDHVLGVLGLIQSMGLLGRKRPLEIYGPRGLEELIETVERTVPFHHEYEVRIHEVKEGVVCETDEYVIKAILADHVIPNYAYVFEEKPRPGRFHPERALALGVPQGPLWSRLQKGEPVVVKGRVIRPEEVLGPPRKGLKIVYSGDTRP
;
A
#
# COMPACT_ATOMS: atom_id res chain seq x y z
N MET A 1 -6.85 4.78 10.89
CA MET A 1 -7.15 5.91 10.00
C MET A 1 -6.35 5.72 8.72
N ILE A 2 -6.92 6.06 7.56
CA ILE A 2 -6.20 6.13 6.29
C ILE A 2 -5.98 7.60 5.98
N GLU A 3 -4.77 7.96 5.58
CA GLU A 3 -4.39 9.32 5.18
C GLU A 3 -3.78 9.27 3.78
N ILE A 4 -4.05 10.28 2.95
CA ILE A 4 -3.52 10.39 1.59
C ILE A 4 -2.70 11.68 1.51
N PHE A 5 -1.44 11.54 1.11
CA PHE A 5 -0.48 12.63 0.98
C PHE A 5 -0.15 12.83 -0.49
N PHE A 6 -0.43 14.01 -1.02
CA PHE A 6 -0.05 14.42 -2.37
C PHE A 6 1.32 15.07 -2.29
N ILE A 7 2.38 14.30 -2.48
CA ILE A 7 3.76 14.78 -2.33
C ILE A 7 4.41 15.20 -3.65
N GLY A 8 3.70 14.95 -4.76
CA GLY A 8 3.94 15.51 -6.07
C GLY A 8 2.65 15.47 -6.91
N THR A 9 2.39 16.56 -7.62
CA THR A 9 1.12 16.83 -8.35
C THR A 9 1.33 17.60 -9.65
N GLY A 10 2.56 17.66 -10.13
CA GLY A 10 2.90 18.14 -11.47
C GLY A 10 2.64 17.06 -12.51
N ALA A 11 2.96 17.36 -13.77
CA ALA A 11 2.86 16.45 -14.90
C ALA A 11 3.99 16.75 -15.88
N SER A 12 4.65 15.71 -16.40
CA SER A 12 5.78 15.74 -17.35
C SER A 12 7.06 16.43 -16.85
N VAL A 13 6.96 17.67 -16.34
CA VAL A 13 8.07 18.46 -15.81
C VAL A 13 7.71 19.06 -14.45
N PRO A 14 8.65 19.11 -13.48
CA PRO A 14 8.39 19.72 -12.19
C PRO A 14 8.30 21.25 -12.32
N THR A 15 7.51 21.87 -11.45
CA THR A 15 7.52 23.31 -11.24
C THR A 15 8.15 23.66 -9.89
N LYS A 16 8.30 24.95 -9.62
CA LYS A 16 8.77 25.43 -8.30
C LYS A 16 7.83 24.98 -7.17
N GLU A 17 6.54 24.92 -7.43
CA GLU A 17 5.50 24.60 -6.44
C GLU A 17 5.05 23.13 -6.49
N ARG A 18 5.27 22.42 -7.60
CA ARG A 18 4.74 21.06 -7.82
C ARG A 18 5.84 20.10 -8.27
N GLY A 19 6.16 19.13 -7.41
CA GLY A 19 6.95 17.97 -7.81
C GLY A 19 6.17 17.03 -8.74
N LEU A 20 6.89 16.14 -9.42
CA LEU A 20 6.32 15.15 -10.34
C LEU A 20 5.44 14.11 -9.63
N PRO A 21 4.55 13.38 -10.33
CA PRO A 21 3.56 12.48 -9.74
C PRO A 21 4.11 11.57 -8.64
N CYS A 22 3.56 11.72 -7.44
CA CYS A 22 3.81 10.84 -6.31
C CYS A 22 2.75 11.06 -5.21
N ILE A 23 1.97 10.01 -4.91
CA ILE A 23 0.97 10.02 -3.85
C ILE A 23 1.30 8.92 -2.85
N VAL A 24 1.19 9.22 -1.55
CA VAL A 24 1.42 8.23 -0.48
C VAL A 24 0.14 8.03 0.32
N LEU A 25 -0.36 6.81 0.34
CA LEU A 25 -1.41 6.36 1.26
C LEU A 25 -0.75 5.79 2.51
N ARG A 26 -1.06 6.35 3.68
CA ARG A 26 -0.60 5.86 4.98
C ARG A 26 -1.72 5.15 5.72
N ARG A 27 -1.48 3.91 6.14
CA ARG A 27 -2.43 3.11 6.91
C ARG A 27 -1.70 2.25 7.93
N LYS A 28 -2.10 2.35 9.20
CA LYS A 28 -1.54 1.52 10.30
C LYS A 28 0.00 1.47 10.33
N GLY A 29 0.66 2.57 9.95
CA GLY A 29 2.12 2.67 9.89
C GLY A 29 2.77 2.10 8.61
N GLU A 30 2.01 1.45 7.72
CA GLU A 30 2.45 1.08 6.38
C GLU A 30 2.26 2.27 5.41
N LEU A 31 3.17 2.37 4.44
CA LEU A 31 3.15 3.35 3.35
C LEU A 31 2.92 2.63 2.01
N LEU A 32 1.88 3.02 1.29
CA LEU A 32 1.62 2.59 -0.08
C LEU A 32 1.83 3.82 -0.97
N MET A 33 2.92 3.84 -1.73
CA MET A 33 3.28 4.93 -2.61
C MET A 33 2.83 4.59 -4.04
N PHE A 34 2.19 5.53 -4.71
CA PHE A 34 1.74 5.42 -6.08
C PHE A 34 2.50 6.44 -6.93
N ASP A 35 3.23 5.92 -7.92
CA ASP A 35 4.28 6.60 -8.67
C ASP A 35 5.39 7.22 -7.81
N CYS A 36 6.51 7.48 -8.46
CA CYS A 36 7.70 8.06 -7.84
C CYS A 36 8.45 8.86 -8.90
N GLY A 37 7.91 10.03 -9.25
CA GLY A 37 8.59 10.97 -10.13
C GLY A 37 9.89 11.53 -9.56
N GLU A 38 10.76 12.03 -10.43
CA GLU A 38 12.03 12.64 -10.03
C GLU A 38 11.85 13.67 -8.89
N GLY A 39 12.73 13.61 -7.89
CA GLY A 39 12.68 14.49 -6.72
C GLY A 39 11.73 14.03 -5.60
N SER A 40 10.93 12.97 -5.80
CA SER A 40 10.01 12.44 -4.77
C SER A 40 10.69 12.11 -3.44
N GLN A 41 11.96 11.68 -3.46
CA GLN A 41 12.77 11.46 -2.25
C GLN A 41 12.84 12.68 -1.33
N ARG A 42 12.93 13.90 -1.88
CA ARG A 42 12.98 15.13 -1.09
C ARG A 42 11.63 15.38 -0.41
N SER A 43 10.53 15.25 -1.16
CA SER A 43 9.19 15.40 -0.61
C SER A 43 8.89 14.33 0.45
N PHE A 44 9.35 13.09 0.23
CA PHE A 44 9.23 11.99 1.20
C PHE A 44 9.89 12.32 2.54
N LEU A 45 11.11 12.88 2.52
CA LEU A 45 11.83 13.28 3.72
C LEU A 45 11.18 14.47 4.42
N LEU A 46 10.73 15.48 3.68
CA LEU A 46 10.04 16.65 4.22
C LEU A 46 8.75 16.29 4.98
N HIS A 47 8.03 15.26 4.53
CA HIS A 47 6.83 14.76 5.20
C HIS A 47 7.11 13.87 6.42
N GLY A 48 8.38 13.58 6.72
CA GLY A 48 8.77 12.82 7.91
C GLY A 48 8.21 11.39 7.94
N PHE A 49 8.06 10.75 6.77
CA PHE A 49 7.47 9.41 6.70
C PHE A 49 8.33 8.34 7.39
N GLY A 50 9.66 8.51 7.40
CA GLY A 50 10.61 7.59 8.00
C GLY A 50 10.92 6.38 7.10
N VAL A 51 12.21 6.08 6.93
CA VAL A 51 12.69 5.09 5.94
C VAL A 51 12.54 3.63 6.39
N ASN A 52 12.23 3.37 7.66
CA ASN A 52 12.14 2.03 8.26
C ASN A 52 10.70 1.55 8.51
N ARG A 53 9.72 2.11 7.78
CA ARG A 53 8.34 1.61 7.77
C ARG A 53 8.13 0.51 6.73
N PRO A 54 7.14 -0.40 6.93
CA PRO A 54 6.63 -1.23 5.85
C PRO A 54 6.21 -0.34 4.69
N MET A 55 6.69 -0.65 3.49
CA MET A 55 6.48 0.21 2.33
C MET A 55 6.40 -0.60 1.05
N LYS A 56 5.41 -0.26 0.23
CA LYS A 56 5.24 -0.76 -1.14
C LYS A 56 5.12 0.44 -2.09
N ILE A 57 5.73 0.35 -3.26
CA ILE A 57 5.62 1.35 -4.33
C ILE A 57 4.90 0.70 -5.50
N PHE A 58 3.95 1.42 -6.11
CA PHE A 58 3.17 0.99 -7.26
C PHE A 58 3.36 2.01 -8.39
N ILE A 59 4.12 1.61 -9.41
CA ILE A 59 4.38 2.42 -10.61
C ILE A 59 3.27 2.13 -11.62
N THR A 60 2.63 3.17 -12.12
CA THR A 60 1.50 3.07 -13.07
C THR A 60 1.99 2.73 -14.46
N HIS A 61 2.98 3.47 -14.96
CA HIS A 61 3.58 3.31 -16.28
C HIS A 61 5.04 3.79 -16.33
N MET A 62 5.74 3.47 -17.42
CA MET A 62 7.19 3.71 -17.59
C MET A 62 7.54 5.09 -18.19
N HIS A 63 6.72 6.13 -17.98
CA HIS A 63 7.15 7.50 -18.28
C HIS A 63 8.11 8.01 -17.19
N GLY A 64 9.08 8.83 -17.61
CA GLY A 64 10.16 9.27 -16.74
C GLY A 64 9.69 10.04 -15.51
N ASP A 65 8.64 10.84 -15.66
CA ASP A 65 8.05 11.62 -14.58
C ASP A 65 7.27 10.79 -13.55
N HIS A 66 7.07 9.49 -13.78
CA HIS A 66 6.44 8.58 -12.84
C HIS A 66 7.43 7.59 -12.20
N VAL A 67 8.60 7.35 -12.80
CA VAL A 67 9.49 6.25 -12.38
C VAL A 67 10.91 6.68 -11.99
N LEU A 68 11.46 7.77 -12.54
CA LEU A 68 12.88 8.10 -12.35
C LEU A 68 13.25 8.45 -10.91
N GLY A 69 12.26 8.85 -10.09
CA GLY A 69 12.47 9.13 -8.66
C GLY A 69 12.75 7.87 -7.84
N VAL A 70 12.37 6.68 -8.31
CA VAL A 70 12.60 5.41 -7.60
C VAL A 70 14.09 5.23 -7.31
N LEU A 71 14.95 5.47 -8.29
CA LEU A 71 16.40 5.26 -8.20
C LEU A 71 17.00 6.05 -7.03
N GLY A 72 16.72 7.37 -6.98
CA GLY A 72 17.17 8.22 -5.89
C GLY A 72 16.54 7.85 -4.55
N LEU A 73 15.26 7.48 -4.54
CA LEU A 73 14.57 7.09 -3.31
C LEU A 73 15.21 5.84 -2.68
N ILE A 74 15.50 4.81 -3.47
CA ILE A 74 16.18 3.59 -3.00
C ILE A 74 17.54 3.99 -2.40
N GLN A 75 18.29 4.87 -3.08
CA GLN A 75 19.58 5.32 -2.59
C GLN A 75 19.52 6.08 -1.28
N SER A 76 18.65 7.08 -1.20
CA SER A 76 18.45 7.84 0.02
C SER A 76 18.00 6.95 1.18
N MET A 77 17.13 5.97 0.93
CA MET A 77 16.72 5.02 1.97
C MET A 77 17.88 4.19 2.50
N GLY A 78 18.76 3.70 1.62
CA GLY A 78 19.95 2.94 2.01
C GLY A 78 20.89 3.78 2.87
N LEU A 79 21.22 4.99 2.41
CA LEU A 79 22.07 5.93 3.14
C LEU A 79 21.49 6.37 4.49
N LEU A 80 20.16 6.40 4.61
CA LEU A 80 19.46 6.71 5.86
C LEU A 80 19.20 5.47 6.74
N GLY A 81 19.86 4.35 6.44
CA GLY A 81 19.86 3.15 7.27
C GLY A 81 18.55 2.38 7.22
N ARG A 82 17.88 2.33 6.06
CA ARG A 82 16.77 1.39 5.85
C ARG A 82 17.27 -0.04 6.01
N LYS A 83 16.52 -0.84 6.79
CA LYS A 83 16.78 -2.27 7.03
C LYS A 83 15.67 -3.18 6.53
N ARG A 84 14.47 -2.62 6.32
CA ARG A 84 13.29 -3.40 5.90
C ARG A 84 13.30 -3.60 4.38
N PRO A 85 12.81 -4.76 3.88
CA PRO A 85 12.60 -4.95 2.45
C PRO A 85 11.67 -3.90 1.86
N LEU A 86 11.97 -3.41 0.66
CA LEU A 86 11.11 -2.54 -0.14
C LEU A 86 10.53 -3.35 -1.30
N GLU A 87 9.21 -3.34 -1.45
CA GLU A 87 8.55 -3.98 -2.59
C GLU A 87 8.13 -2.91 -3.60
N ILE A 88 8.42 -3.13 -4.87
CA ILE A 88 8.12 -2.21 -5.96
C ILE A 88 7.37 -3.00 -7.04
N TYR A 89 6.15 -2.58 -7.33
CA TYR A 89 5.25 -3.17 -8.30
C TYR A 89 5.16 -2.23 -9.49
N GLY A 90 5.34 -2.72 -10.70
CA GLY A 90 5.24 -1.86 -11.88
C GLY A 90 5.23 -2.62 -13.20
N PRO A 91 5.08 -1.94 -14.34
CA PRO A 91 5.06 -2.57 -15.65
C PRO A 91 6.38 -3.27 -15.98
N ARG A 92 6.34 -4.08 -17.04
CA ARG A 92 7.54 -4.68 -17.64
C ARG A 92 8.60 -3.61 -17.93
N GLY A 93 9.86 -3.94 -17.61
CA GLY A 93 11.02 -3.07 -17.80
C GLY A 93 11.42 -2.26 -16.56
N LEU A 94 10.63 -2.29 -15.48
CA LEU A 94 11.00 -1.68 -14.21
C LEU A 94 12.25 -2.33 -13.58
N GLU A 95 12.31 -3.67 -13.60
CA GLU A 95 13.48 -4.41 -13.10
C GLU A 95 14.73 -4.08 -13.89
N GLU A 96 14.64 -4.15 -15.23
CA GLU A 96 15.74 -3.81 -16.14
C GLU A 96 16.23 -2.36 -15.96
N LEU A 97 15.32 -1.40 -15.72
CA LEU A 97 15.68 -0.02 -15.42
C LEU A 97 16.55 0.08 -14.16
N ILE A 98 16.12 -0.56 -13.07
CA ILE A 98 16.82 -0.50 -11.78
C ILE A 98 18.18 -1.20 -11.89
N GLU A 99 18.21 -2.42 -12.43
CA GLU A 99 19.44 -3.21 -12.61
C GLU A 99 20.46 -2.49 -13.51
N THR A 100 20.01 -1.83 -14.59
CA THR A 100 20.91 -1.10 -15.49
C THR A 100 21.61 0.05 -14.79
N VAL A 101 20.90 0.77 -13.93
CA VAL A 101 21.47 1.88 -13.14
C VAL A 101 22.44 1.32 -12.09
N GLU A 102 22.06 0.25 -11.39
CA GLU A 102 22.91 -0.41 -10.39
C GLU A 102 24.21 -0.98 -10.98
N ARG A 103 24.20 -1.38 -12.25
CA ARG A 103 25.40 -1.85 -12.95
C ARG A 103 26.42 -0.76 -13.27
N THR A 104 25.98 0.49 -13.37
CA THR A 104 26.81 1.61 -13.87
C THR A 104 27.14 2.60 -12.76
N VAL A 105 26.19 2.85 -11.87
CA VAL A 105 26.38 3.65 -10.67
C VAL A 105 26.70 2.67 -9.54
N PRO A 106 27.83 2.81 -8.83
CA PRO A 106 28.15 1.98 -7.66
C PRO A 106 27.19 2.34 -6.52
N PHE A 107 25.98 1.84 -6.66
CA PHE A 107 24.85 2.10 -5.80
C PHE A 107 24.64 0.81 -4.99
N HIS A 108 24.95 0.87 -3.70
CA HIS A 108 24.80 -0.27 -2.80
C HIS A 108 23.78 0.07 -1.73
N HIS A 109 22.75 -0.76 -1.65
CA HIS A 109 21.78 -0.74 -0.56
C HIS A 109 21.93 -2.02 0.27
N GLU A 110 21.97 -1.89 1.60
CA GLU A 110 22.10 -3.03 2.50
C GLU A 110 20.77 -3.76 2.76
N TYR A 111 19.66 -3.24 2.24
CA TYR A 111 18.33 -3.82 2.39
C TYR A 111 17.83 -4.42 1.08
N GLU A 112 16.91 -5.36 1.19
CA GLU A 112 16.34 -6.07 0.06
C GLU A 112 15.37 -5.18 -0.73
N VAL A 113 15.55 -5.09 -2.04
CA VAL A 113 14.59 -4.50 -2.97
C VAL A 113 13.98 -5.63 -3.79
N ARG A 114 12.64 -5.76 -3.73
CA ARG A 114 11.88 -6.78 -4.46
C ARG A 114 11.07 -6.11 -5.55
N ILE A 115 11.29 -6.51 -6.79
CA ILE A 115 10.61 -5.95 -7.95
C ILE A 115 9.57 -6.98 -8.42
N HIS A 116 8.36 -6.50 -8.71
CA HIS A 116 7.23 -7.31 -9.12
C HIS A 116 6.65 -6.73 -10.41
N GLU A 117 6.84 -7.42 -11.53
CA GLU A 117 6.18 -7.06 -12.78
C GLU A 117 4.66 -7.27 -12.67
N VAL A 118 3.90 -6.23 -13.03
CA VAL A 118 2.45 -6.16 -12.90
C VAL A 118 1.76 -6.56 -14.20
N LYS A 119 0.66 -7.29 -14.04
CA LYS A 119 -0.37 -7.56 -15.05
C LYS A 119 -1.74 -7.20 -14.47
N GLU A 120 -2.74 -7.09 -15.33
CA GLU A 120 -4.12 -6.86 -14.89
C GLU A 120 -4.60 -7.95 -13.92
N GLY A 121 -5.31 -7.54 -12.87
CA GLY A 121 -5.78 -8.44 -11.80
C GLY A 121 -5.24 -8.07 -10.42
N VAL A 122 -5.21 -9.04 -9.51
CA VAL A 122 -4.67 -8.85 -8.16
C VAL A 122 -3.14 -8.87 -8.22
N VAL A 123 -2.51 -7.77 -7.77
CA VAL A 123 -1.05 -7.62 -7.79
C VAL A 123 -0.42 -7.75 -6.41
N CYS A 124 -1.17 -7.42 -5.36
CA CYS A 124 -0.73 -7.53 -3.98
C CYS A 124 -1.94 -7.90 -3.12
N GLU A 125 -1.81 -8.94 -2.31
CA GLU A 125 -2.84 -9.37 -1.38
C GLU A 125 -2.24 -9.59 0.01
N THR A 126 -2.91 -9.04 1.01
CA THR A 126 -2.58 -9.22 2.43
C THR A 126 -3.82 -9.72 3.17
N ASP A 127 -3.69 -10.03 4.45
CA ASP A 127 -4.83 -10.35 5.31
C ASP A 127 -5.81 -9.17 5.49
N GLU A 128 -5.37 -7.94 5.18
CA GLU A 128 -6.12 -6.72 5.46
C GLU A 128 -6.66 -6.00 4.23
N TYR A 129 -6.01 -6.13 3.07
CA TYR A 129 -6.38 -5.43 1.85
C TYR A 129 -5.87 -6.16 0.61
N VAL A 130 -6.42 -5.77 -0.53
CA VAL A 130 -6.00 -6.20 -1.88
C VAL A 130 -5.69 -4.96 -2.71
N ILE A 131 -4.62 -5.01 -3.49
CA ILE A 131 -4.35 -4.07 -4.59
C ILE A 131 -4.63 -4.79 -5.91
N LYS A 132 -5.45 -4.18 -6.75
CA LYS A 132 -5.72 -4.64 -8.12
C LYS A 132 -5.14 -3.66 -9.12
N ALA A 133 -4.55 -4.16 -10.19
CA ALA A 133 -4.19 -3.37 -11.36
C ALA A 133 -5.26 -3.55 -12.45
N ILE A 134 -5.63 -2.46 -13.10
CA ILE A 134 -6.58 -2.42 -14.22
C ILE A 134 -5.90 -1.64 -15.35
N LEU A 135 -5.99 -2.14 -16.58
CA LEU A 135 -5.42 -1.40 -17.72
C LEU A 135 -6.16 -0.07 -17.93
N ALA A 136 -5.38 0.99 -18.13
CA ALA A 136 -5.87 2.33 -18.42
C ALA A 136 -5.57 2.70 -19.89
N ASP A 137 -6.39 3.58 -20.48
CA ASP A 137 -6.16 4.08 -21.85
C ASP A 137 -5.05 5.13 -21.83
N HIS A 138 -3.84 4.74 -22.24
CA HIS A 138 -2.65 5.58 -22.33
C HIS A 138 -1.75 5.15 -23.49
N VAL A 139 -0.77 5.99 -23.85
CA VAL A 139 0.12 5.77 -25.00
C VAL A 139 1.12 4.62 -24.83
N ILE A 140 1.43 4.25 -23.59
CA ILE A 140 2.22 3.08 -23.21
C ILE A 140 1.44 2.24 -22.19
N PRO A 141 1.81 0.97 -21.93
CA PRO A 141 1.15 0.17 -20.92
C PRO A 141 1.07 0.90 -19.58
N ASN A 142 -0.16 1.13 -19.12
CA ASN A 142 -0.46 1.85 -17.91
C ASN A 142 -1.51 1.11 -17.07
N TYR A 143 -1.30 1.12 -15.77
CA TYR A 143 -2.20 0.51 -14.80
C TYR A 143 -2.76 1.53 -13.82
N ALA A 144 -4.09 1.57 -13.73
CA ALA A 144 -4.78 2.12 -12.58
C ALA A 144 -4.70 1.11 -11.41
N TYR A 145 -4.45 1.60 -10.20
CA TYR A 145 -4.42 0.77 -9.00
C TYR A 145 -5.64 1.00 -8.13
N VAL A 146 -6.25 -0.11 -7.70
CA VAL A 146 -7.39 -0.13 -6.80
C VAL A 146 -6.94 -0.73 -5.47
N PHE A 147 -6.85 0.10 -4.45
CA PHE A 147 -6.74 -0.33 -3.06
C PHE A 147 -8.12 -0.67 -2.52
N GLU A 148 -8.30 -1.87 -1.99
CA GLU A 148 -9.55 -2.34 -1.40
C GLU A 148 -9.28 -3.02 -0.06
N GLU A 149 -9.72 -2.42 1.04
CA GLU A 149 -9.66 -3.09 2.35
C GLU A 149 -10.61 -4.28 2.37
N LYS A 150 -10.14 -5.40 2.93
CA LYS A 150 -11.00 -6.56 3.19
C LYS A 150 -12.11 -6.18 4.18
N PRO A 151 -13.29 -6.82 4.10
CA PRO A 151 -14.40 -6.55 5.01
C PRO A 151 -13.95 -6.66 6.46
N ARG A 152 -14.41 -5.72 7.29
CA ARG A 152 -14.14 -5.76 8.73
C ARG A 152 -15.27 -6.49 9.44
N PRO A 153 -14.98 -7.16 10.57
CA PRO A 153 -16.00 -7.68 11.46
C PRO A 153 -17.07 -6.62 11.73
N GLY A 154 -18.32 -7.07 11.82
CA GLY A 154 -19.45 -6.22 12.17
C GLY A 154 -19.26 -5.56 13.53
N ARG A 155 -20.17 -4.65 13.88
CA ARG A 155 -20.18 -4.06 15.22
C ARG A 155 -20.36 -5.17 16.25
N PHE A 156 -19.51 -5.21 17.28
CA PHE A 156 -19.69 -6.11 18.40
C PHE A 156 -20.82 -5.62 19.30
N HIS A 157 -21.65 -6.55 19.76
CA HIS A 157 -22.82 -6.33 20.61
C HIS A 157 -22.56 -6.91 22.01
N PRO A 158 -21.99 -6.12 22.94
CA PRO A 158 -21.71 -6.55 24.32
C PRO A 158 -22.92 -7.19 25.01
N GLU A 159 -24.11 -6.65 24.78
CA GLU A 159 -25.37 -7.12 25.34
C GLU A 159 -25.69 -8.56 24.93
N ARG A 160 -25.45 -8.92 23.66
CA ARG A 160 -25.66 -10.29 23.16
C ARG A 160 -24.62 -11.25 23.73
N ALA A 161 -23.37 -10.83 23.79
CA ALA A 161 -22.28 -11.64 24.34
C ALA A 161 -22.51 -11.98 25.81
N LEU A 162 -22.91 -10.99 26.62
CA LEU A 162 -23.25 -11.18 28.03
C LEU A 162 -24.48 -12.08 28.20
N ALA A 163 -25.52 -11.90 27.39
CA ALA A 163 -26.73 -12.75 27.41
C ALA A 163 -26.42 -14.22 27.07
N LEU A 164 -25.44 -14.46 26.20
CA LEU A 164 -24.93 -15.81 25.88
C LEU A 164 -23.94 -16.34 26.92
N GLY A 165 -23.67 -15.58 27.98
CA GLY A 165 -22.78 -15.96 29.08
C GLY A 165 -21.29 -15.78 28.78
N VAL A 166 -20.92 -15.10 27.69
CA VAL A 166 -19.51 -14.85 27.34
C VAL A 166 -18.93 -13.77 28.26
N PRO A 167 -18.00 -14.11 29.17
CA PRO A 167 -17.40 -13.12 30.05
C PRO A 167 -16.60 -12.09 29.25
N GLN A 168 -16.62 -10.85 29.71
CA GLN A 168 -15.80 -9.78 29.15
C GLN A 168 -14.32 -10.14 29.27
N GLY A 169 -13.55 -9.90 28.20
CA GLY A 169 -12.12 -10.18 28.17
C GLY A 169 -11.67 -10.88 26.89
N PRO A 170 -10.71 -11.83 26.96
CA PRO A 170 -10.08 -12.43 25.78
C PRO A 170 -11.06 -13.09 24.81
N LEU A 171 -12.16 -13.68 25.31
CA LEU A 171 -13.15 -14.35 24.47
C LEU A 171 -13.89 -13.38 23.53
N TRP A 172 -14.10 -12.13 23.95
CA TRP A 172 -14.69 -11.10 23.08
C TRP A 172 -13.76 -10.73 21.94
N SER A 173 -12.45 -10.71 22.19
CA SER A 173 -11.44 -10.45 21.15
C SER A 173 -11.41 -11.58 20.12
N ARG A 174 -11.49 -12.83 20.56
CA ARG A 174 -11.56 -14.00 19.67
C ARG A 174 -12.81 -13.96 18.79
N LEU A 175 -13.99 -13.72 19.37
CA LEU A 175 -15.23 -13.56 18.61
C LEU A 175 -15.14 -12.41 17.60
N GLN A 176 -14.57 -11.26 17.98
CA GLN A 176 -14.35 -10.15 17.06
C GLN A 176 -13.37 -10.46 15.93
N LYS A 177 -12.45 -11.41 16.11
CA LYS A 177 -11.54 -11.91 15.07
C LYS A 177 -12.16 -12.98 14.17
N GLY A 178 -13.42 -13.33 14.39
CA GLY A 178 -14.10 -14.39 13.63
C GLY A 178 -13.84 -15.80 14.18
N GLU A 179 -13.24 -15.93 15.37
CA GLU A 179 -13.01 -17.24 15.99
C GLU A 179 -14.20 -17.61 16.89
N PRO A 180 -14.77 -18.82 16.76
CA PRO A 180 -15.77 -19.31 17.70
C PRO A 180 -15.14 -19.60 19.07
N VAL A 181 -15.93 -19.45 20.14
CA VAL A 181 -15.50 -19.72 21.52
C VAL A 181 -16.43 -20.70 22.22
N VAL A 182 -15.91 -21.46 23.17
CA VAL A 182 -16.71 -22.38 23.98
C VAL A 182 -16.95 -21.78 25.36
N VAL A 183 -18.21 -21.67 25.75
CA VAL A 183 -18.63 -21.15 27.06
C VAL A 183 -19.67 -22.10 27.63
N LYS A 184 -19.42 -22.63 28.85
CA LYS A 184 -20.33 -23.56 29.54
C LYS A 184 -20.76 -24.76 28.68
N GLY A 185 -19.85 -25.27 27.84
CA GLY A 185 -20.11 -26.40 26.93
C GLY A 185 -20.83 -26.05 25.62
N ARG A 186 -21.25 -24.80 25.41
CA ARG A 186 -21.84 -24.32 24.15
C ARG A 186 -20.79 -23.61 23.29
N VAL A 187 -20.78 -23.92 21.99
CA VAL A 187 -20.02 -23.15 20.98
C VAL A 187 -20.82 -21.89 20.64
N ILE A 188 -20.19 -20.73 20.82
CA ILE A 188 -20.74 -19.43 20.47
C ILE A 188 -19.97 -18.92 19.26
N ARG A 189 -20.69 -18.56 18.21
CA ARG A 189 -20.13 -18.11 16.93
C ARG A 189 -20.09 -16.58 16.84
N PRO A 190 -19.14 -16.00 16.09
CA PRO A 190 -19.04 -14.56 15.88
C PRO A 190 -20.35 -13.91 15.42
N GLU A 191 -21.07 -14.52 14.48
CA GLU A 191 -22.33 -14.04 13.92
C GLU A 191 -23.47 -13.90 14.96
N GLU A 192 -23.39 -14.57 16.11
CA GLU A 192 -24.39 -14.42 17.19
C GLU A 192 -24.20 -13.10 17.97
N VAL A 193 -22.99 -12.53 17.95
CA VAL A 193 -22.61 -11.34 18.74
C VAL A 193 -22.09 -10.18 17.89
N LEU A 194 -21.88 -10.40 16.59
CA LEU A 194 -21.48 -9.38 15.63
C LEU A 194 -22.64 -9.01 14.71
N GLY A 195 -22.74 -7.74 14.34
CA GLY A 195 -23.58 -7.31 13.21
C GLY A 195 -23.03 -7.78 11.85
N PRO A 196 -23.67 -7.36 10.74
CA PRO A 196 -23.18 -7.69 9.40
C PRO A 196 -21.76 -7.12 9.18
N PRO A 197 -20.92 -7.77 8.33
CA PRO A 197 -19.61 -7.27 7.98
C PRO A 197 -19.67 -5.84 7.45
N ARG A 198 -18.71 -5.01 7.88
CA ARG A 198 -18.61 -3.63 7.43
C ARG A 198 -17.71 -3.56 6.21
N LYS A 199 -18.20 -2.90 5.15
CA LYS A 199 -17.45 -2.72 3.90
C LYS A 199 -16.13 -2.00 4.19
N GLY A 200 -15.04 -2.51 3.60
CA GLY A 200 -13.75 -1.85 3.64
C GLY A 200 -13.73 -0.59 2.77
N LEU A 201 -12.75 0.29 3.00
CA LEU A 201 -12.52 1.44 2.14
C LEU A 201 -11.97 0.99 0.79
N LYS A 202 -12.39 1.67 -0.28
CA LYS A 202 -11.88 1.49 -1.63
C LYS A 202 -11.34 2.82 -2.13
N ILE A 203 -10.08 2.84 -2.57
CA ILE A 203 -9.38 4.00 -3.11
C ILE A 203 -8.82 3.62 -4.48
N VAL A 204 -8.96 4.49 -5.46
CA VAL A 204 -8.47 4.27 -6.82
C VAL A 204 -7.47 5.35 -7.17
N TYR A 205 -6.32 4.94 -7.69
CA TYR A 205 -5.35 5.81 -8.35
C TYR A 205 -5.35 5.48 -9.83
N SER A 206 -5.82 6.39 -10.67
CA SER A 206 -6.00 6.14 -12.11
C SER A 206 -4.68 6.05 -12.88
N GLY A 207 -3.62 6.69 -12.38
CA GLY A 207 -2.49 7.07 -13.23
C GLY A 207 -2.94 8.01 -14.37
N ASP A 208 -2.12 8.10 -15.40
CA ASP A 208 -2.39 8.89 -16.61
C ASP A 208 -3.35 8.15 -17.53
N THR A 209 -4.50 8.74 -17.84
CA THR A 209 -5.45 8.10 -18.74
C THR A 209 -6.29 9.10 -19.51
N ARG A 210 -6.80 8.69 -20.67
CA ARG A 210 -7.79 9.46 -21.42
C ARG A 210 -9.12 9.55 -20.63
N PRO A 211 -9.89 10.64 -20.80
CA PRO A 211 -11.22 10.79 -20.21
C PRO A 211 -12.21 9.70 -20.63
#